data_AF-A5X4A8-F1
#
_entry.id   AF-A5X4A8-F1
#
_cell.length_a   1.000
_cell.length_b   1.000
_cell.length_c   1.000
_cell.angle_alpha   90.00
_cell.angle_beta   90.00
_cell.angle_gamma   90.00
#
_symmetry.space_group_name_H-M   'P 1'
#
loop_
_entity.id
_entity.type
_entity.pdbx_description
1 polymer ?
#
loop_
_entity_poly.entity_id
_entity_poly.type
_entity_poly.pdbx_seq_one_letter_code
_entity_poly.pdbx_strand_id
1 'polypeptide(L)'
;MDVSEWDPRKDKYIAVKYDVEAAIQAKALNKEALQASVGLPVDRDVPVIAFVGRLEEQKGPDVMAAAIPRILAEKNVQIVLLGTGKKKFERLFK
;
A
#
# COMPACT_ATOMS: atom_id res chain seq x y z
N MET A 1 7.52 6.75 -17.15
CA MET A 1 7.65 7.25 -15.76
C MET A 1 8.61 8.41 -15.79
N ASP A 2 8.23 9.54 -15.22
CA ASP A 2 9.10 10.71 -15.14
C ASP A 2 9.98 10.62 -13.88
N VAL A 3 11.26 10.34 -14.06
CA VAL A 3 12.22 10.21 -12.94
C VAL A 3 12.43 11.51 -12.18
N SER A 4 12.07 12.66 -12.77
CA SER A 4 12.14 13.96 -12.11
C SER A 4 10.92 14.23 -11.23
N GLU A 5 9.77 13.64 -11.56
CA GLU A 5 8.56 13.66 -10.74
C GLU A 5 8.71 12.69 -9.56
N TRP A 6 9.18 11.47 -9.82
CA TRP A 6 9.30 10.37 -8.86
C TRP A 6 10.72 10.27 -8.24
N ASP A 7 11.31 11.42 -7.89
CA ASP A 7 12.63 11.49 -7.25
C ASP A 7 12.49 11.54 -5.72
N PRO A 8 12.85 10.49 -4.97
CA PRO A 8 12.68 10.43 -3.52
C PRO A 8 13.48 11.49 -2.76
N ARG A 9 14.45 12.15 -3.39
CA ARG A 9 15.21 13.26 -2.76
C ARG A 9 14.41 14.56 -2.71
N LYS A 10 13.37 14.70 -3.54
CA LYS A 10 12.52 15.90 -3.63
C LYS A 10 11.03 15.62 -3.60
N ASP A 11 10.63 14.34 -3.56
CA ASP A 11 9.23 13.93 -3.51
C ASP A 11 8.53 14.52 -2.27
N LYS A 12 7.41 15.21 -2.52
CA LYS A 12 6.60 15.87 -1.50
C LYS A 12 5.52 14.95 -0.91
N TYR A 13 5.31 13.78 -1.50
CA TYR A 13 4.28 12.82 -1.10
C TYR A 13 4.80 11.78 -0.10
N ILE A 14 6.12 11.68 0.10
CA ILE A 14 6.73 10.86 1.14
C ILE A 14 7.10 11.72 2.34
N ALA A 15 6.98 11.16 3.54
CA ALA A 15 7.24 11.88 4.78
C ALA A 15 8.75 12.16 4.98
N VAL A 16 9.59 11.22 4.55
CA VAL A 16 11.05 11.30 4.65
C VAL A 16 11.65 11.11 3.27
N LYS A 17 12.29 12.19 2.77
CA LYS A 17 13.07 12.18 1.54
C LYS A 17 14.37 11.40 1.75
N TYR A 18 14.83 10.73 0.70
CA TYR A 18 16.01 9.87 0.80
C TYR A 18 16.80 9.77 -0.51
N ASP A 19 18.08 9.46 -0.37
CA ASP A 19 18.97 8.99 -1.43
C ASP A 19 19.25 7.49 -1.28
N VAL A 20 20.16 6.96 -2.08
CA VAL A 20 20.47 5.53 -2.12
C VAL A 20 21.01 5.02 -0.78
N GLU A 21 21.76 5.84 -0.04
CA GLU A 21 22.38 5.45 1.23
C GLU A 21 21.35 5.37 2.36
N ALA A 22 20.41 6.33 2.40
CA ALA A 22 19.37 6.39 3.42
C ALA A 22 18.14 5.51 3.10
N ALA A 23 18.07 4.89 1.92
CA ALA A 23 16.86 4.25 1.39
C ALA A 23 16.21 3.23 2.34
N ILE A 24 17.01 2.39 3.03
CA ILE A 24 16.47 1.37 3.95
C ILE A 24 15.85 1.99 5.19
N GLN A 25 16.51 2.98 5.79
CA GLN A 25 16.02 3.66 6.99
C GLN A 25 14.79 4.50 6.66
N ALA A 26 14.84 5.26 5.56
CA ALA A 26 13.71 6.07 5.10
C ALA A 26 12.50 5.23 4.69
N LYS A 27 12.70 4.02 4.14
CA LYS A 27 11.60 3.09 3.85
C LYS A 27 10.83 2.72 5.12
N ALA A 28 11.51 2.47 6.24
CA ALA A 28 10.86 2.18 7.51
C ALA A 28 10.04 3.38 8.01
N LEU A 29 10.63 4.58 8.00
CA LEU A 29 9.97 5.81 8.43
C LEU A 29 8.76 6.17 7.55
N ASN A 30 8.89 6.03 6.22
CA ASN A 30 7.79 6.26 5.30
C ASN A 30 6.68 5.22 5.45
N LYS A 31 7.00 3.97 5.81
CA LYS A 31 5.99 2.95 6.11
C LYS A 31 5.22 3.28 7.38
N GLU A 32 5.90 3.68 8.45
CA GLU A 32 5.28 4.13 9.70
C GLU A 32 4.35 5.32 9.47
N ALA A 33 4.79 6.30 8.66
CA ALA A 33 3.98 7.45 8.28
C ALA A 33 2.74 7.04 7.47
N LEU A 34 2.88 6.12 6.51
CA LEU A 34 1.75 5.58 5.76
C LEU A 34 0.76 4.90 6.70
N GLN A 35 1.22 3.99 7.56
CA GLN A 35 0.39 3.29 8.54
C GLN A 35 -0.43 4.27 9.38
N ALA A 36 0.22 5.29 9.93
CA ALA A 36 -0.44 6.34 10.72
C ALA A 36 -1.51 7.09 9.89
N SER A 37 -1.19 7.49 8.66
CA SER A 37 -2.10 8.26 7.80
C SER A 37 -3.36 7.50 7.37
N VAL A 38 -3.29 6.17 7.30
CA VAL A 38 -4.44 5.31 6.93
C VAL A 38 -5.10 4.64 8.13
N GLY A 39 -4.70 4.99 9.36
CA GLY A 39 -5.29 4.47 10.60
C GLY A 39 -4.91 3.02 10.94
N LEU A 40 -3.82 2.50 10.38
CA LEU A 40 -3.27 1.19 10.75
C LEU A 40 -2.40 1.31 12.02
N PRO A 41 -2.25 0.23 12.80
CA PRO A 41 -1.24 0.16 13.84
C PRO A 41 0.16 0.47 13.27
N VAL A 42 0.87 1.41 13.89
CA VAL A 42 2.22 1.79 13.46
C VAL A 42 3.21 0.75 13.97
N ASP A 43 3.74 -0.05 13.06
CA ASP A 43 4.71 -1.11 13.34
C ASP A 43 5.64 -1.30 12.14
N ARG A 44 6.93 -1.02 12.35
CA ARG A 44 7.97 -1.10 11.31
C ARG A 44 8.36 -2.51 10.90
N ASP A 45 7.98 -3.52 11.65
CA ASP A 45 8.32 -4.90 11.36
C ASP A 45 7.15 -5.62 10.64
N VAL A 46 5.93 -5.08 10.75
CA VAL A 46 4.76 -5.60 10.03
C VAL A 46 4.78 -5.19 8.54
N PRO A 47 4.72 -6.14 7.59
CA PRO A 47 4.63 -5.83 6.16
C PRO A 47 3.33 -5.11 5.80
N VAL A 48 3.42 -4.12 4.92
CA VAL A 48 2.25 -3.45 4.30
C VAL A 48 2.17 -3.89 2.84
N ILE A 49 1.03 -4.46 2.46
CA ILE A 49 0.70 -4.82 1.08
C ILE A 49 -0.31 -3.79 0.57
N ALA A 50 0.01 -3.10 -0.53
CA ALA A 50 -0.87 -2.08 -1.09
C ALA A 50 -1.34 -2.44 -2.50
N PHE A 51 -2.64 -2.27 -2.75
CA PHE A 51 -3.22 -2.26 -4.09
C PHE A 51 -3.74 -0.86 -4.41
N VAL A 52 -3.30 -0.30 -5.54
CA VAL A 52 -3.80 0.96 -6.08
C VAL A 52 -4.19 0.73 -7.53
N GLY A 53 -5.48 0.83 -7.86
CA GLY A 53 -5.92 0.62 -9.23
C GLY A 53 -7.43 0.45 -9.39
N ARG A 54 -7.85 0.26 -10.64
CA ARG A 54 -9.26 0.02 -10.97
C ARG A 54 -9.69 -1.38 -10.53
N LEU A 55 -10.88 -1.48 -9.96
CA LEU A 55 -11.53 -2.75 -9.63
C LEU A 55 -12.27 -3.28 -10.86
N GLU A 56 -11.55 -3.98 -11.72
CA GLU A 56 -12.00 -4.59 -12.98
C GLU A 56 -11.43 -6.00 -13.13
N GLU A 57 -12.05 -6.84 -13.96
CA GLU A 57 -11.74 -8.28 -14.11
C GLU A 57 -10.25 -8.52 -14.33
N GLN A 58 -9.61 -7.78 -15.24
CA GLN A 58 -8.19 -7.93 -15.55
C GLN A 58 -7.23 -7.50 -14.42
N LYS A 59 -7.76 -7.00 -13.30
CA LYS A 59 -6.99 -6.62 -12.10
C LYS A 59 -7.20 -7.59 -10.93
N GLY A 60 -7.98 -8.66 -11.12
CA GLY A 60 -8.19 -9.72 -10.13
C GLY A 60 -8.81 -9.30 -8.79
N PRO A 61 -9.77 -8.36 -8.70
CA PRO A 61 -10.41 -7.99 -7.44
C PRO A 61 -11.17 -9.15 -6.78
N ASP A 62 -11.70 -10.09 -7.57
CA ASP A 62 -12.26 -11.35 -7.11
C ASP A 62 -11.22 -12.24 -6.41
N VAL A 63 -10.03 -12.36 -7.02
CA VAL A 63 -8.90 -13.11 -6.44
C VAL A 63 -8.43 -12.46 -5.14
N MET A 64 -8.29 -11.13 -5.12
CA MET A 64 -7.92 -10.39 -3.91
C MET A 64 -8.95 -10.59 -2.78
N ALA A 65 -10.24 -10.44 -3.08
CA ALA A 65 -11.30 -10.61 -2.08
C ALA A 65 -11.31 -12.03 -1.48
N ALA A 66 -11.04 -13.05 -2.30
CA ALA A 66 -10.93 -14.43 -1.81
C ALA A 66 -9.67 -14.68 -0.97
N ALA A 67 -8.54 -14.05 -1.30
CA ALA A 67 -7.26 -14.29 -0.66
C ALA A 67 -7.06 -13.49 0.64
N ILE A 68 -7.53 -12.25 0.69
CA ILE A 68 -7.29 -11.31 1.81
C ILE A 68 -7.70 -11.90 3.17
N PRO A 69 -8.90 -12.47 3.37
CA PRO A 69 -9.29 -13.01 4.68
C PRO A 69 -8.33 -14.10 5.17
N ARG A 70 -7.87 -14.96 4.25
CA ARG A 70 -6.95 -16.05 4.57
C ARG A 70 -5.56 -15.53 4.93
N ILE A 71 -5.06 -14.55 4.18
CA ILE A 71 -3.77 -13.90 4.46
C ILE A 71 -3.80 -13.22 5.83
N LEU A 72 -4.85 -12.48 6.14
CA LEU A 72 -5.00 -11.79 7.44
C LEU A 72 -5.14 -12.76 8.61
N ALA A 73 -5.71 -13.95 8.39
CA ALA A 73 -5.81 -14.99 9.41
C ALA A 73 -4.47 -15.71 9.67
N GLU A 74 -3.66 -15.92 8.63
CA GLU A 74 -2.43 -16.73 8.70
C GLU A 74 -1.15 -15.92 8.94
N LYS A 75 -1.15 -14.61 8.64
CA LYS A 75 0.04 -13.76 8.61
C LYS A 75 -0.18 -12.46 9.36
N ASN A 76 0.83 -12.02 10.11
CA ASN A 76 0.87 -10.67 10.67
C ASN A 76 1.25 -9.67 9.58
N VAL A 77 0.27 -9.22 8.80
CA VAL A 77 0.44 -8.26 7.71
C VAL A 77 -0.69 -7.24 7.72
N GLN A 78 -0.44 -6.10 7.10
CA GLN A 78 -1.44 -5.07 6.88
C GLN A 78 -1.70 -4.91 5.39
N ILE A 79 -2.95 -4.61 5.04
CA ILE A 79 -3.38 -4.48 3.64
C ILE A 79 -4.06 -3.12 3.46
N VAL A 80 -3.61 -2.37 2.45
CA VAL A 80 -4.22 -1.11 2.01
C VAL A 80 -4.78 -1.32 0.62
N LEU A 81 -6.07 -1.06 0.43
CA LEU A 81 -6.73 -1.16 -0.87
C LEU A 81 -7.35 0.18 -1.22
N LEU A 82 -6.86 0.79 -2.30
CA LEU A 82 -7.41 2.01 -2.88
C LEU A 82 -7.83 1.74 -4.33
N GLY A 83 -9.13 1.69 -4.56
CA GLY A 83 -9.64 1.44 -5.90
C GLY A 83 -11.13 1.72 -6.05
N THR A 84 -11.50 2.10 -7.26
CA THR A 84 -12.88 2.24 -7.73
C THR A 84 -13.03 1.49 -9.04
N GLY A 85 -14.25 1.13 -9.44
CA GLY A 85 -14.46 0.40 -10.68
C GLY A 85 -15.86 -0.16 -10.83
N LYS A 86 -15.97 -1.40 -11.30
CA LYS A 86 -17.28 -2.03 -11.48
C LYS A 86 -17.90 -2.25 -10.10
N LYS A 87 -19.14 -1.79 -9.90
CA LYS A 87 -19.88 -1.92 -8.64
C LYS A 87 -19.88 -3.33 -8.06
N LYS A 88 -19.84 -4.38 -8.91
CA LYS A 88 -19.77 -5.77 -8.46
C LYS A 88 -18.49 -6.10 -7.70
N PHE A 89 -17.37 -5.48 -8.04
CA PHE A 89 -16.08 -5.69 -7.38
C PHE A 89 -15.89 -4.78 -6.18
N GLU A 90 -16.36 -3.53 -6.25
CA GLU A 90 -16.38 -2.65 -5.07
C GLU A 90 -17.14 -3.26 -3.89
N ARG A 91 -18.25 -3.95 -4.16
CA ARG A 91 -19.04 -4.66 -3.14
C ARG A 91 -18.31 -5.80 -2.44
N LEU A 92 -17.19 -6.30 -2.98
CA LEU A 92 -16.41 -7.35 -2.33
C LEU A 92 -15.57 -6.83 -1.16
N PHE A 93 -15.38 -5.51 -1.07
CA PHE A 93 -14.52 -4.84 -0.07
C PHE A 93 -15.29 -3.84 0.80
N LYS A 94 -16.63 -3.89 0.79
CA LYS A 94 -17.50 -3.15 1.69
C LYS A 94 -18.03 -4.08 2.77
#